data_AF-A0A1J5VHW0-F1
#
_entry.id   AF-A0A1J5VHW0-F1
#
_cell.length_a   1.000
_cell.length_b   1.000
_cell.length_c   1.000
_cell.angle_alpha   90.00
_cell.angle_beta   90.00
_cell.angle_gamma   90.00
#
_symmetry.space_group_name_H-M   'P 1'
#
loop_
_entity.id
_entity.type
_entity.pdbx_description
1 polymer ?
#
loop_
_entity_poly.entity_id
_entity_poly.type
_entity_poly.pdbx_seq_one_letter_code
_entity_poly.pdbx_strand_id
1 'polypeptide(L)'
;MIDSLIGFLHTLMGTPLFYPLVVLLILGDALVPLIPSETVLNLSGAFSASQGVPNAWGIIAAATIGGIIGDNICFLLGGRLIHVVDRLDPSSKAGQAIEWVRRNMNRGAGITVLVARFLPWARWVATIVLGSVRYNWFAFFLYDTIGVIIWACLSVGLGYAGGSLLSDFPLLGMVVGIALGALVGWIMQRIQSYIFELFDVRRGVSAV
;
A
#
# COMPACT_ATOMS: atom_id res chain seq x y z
N MET A 1 16.12 7.34 -28.05
CA MET A 1 14.75 7.09 -27.54
C MET A 1 14.75 6.87 -26.03
N ILE A 2 15.62 5.98 -25.51
CA ILE A 2 15.77 5.74 -24.06
C ILE A 2 16.32 6.97 -23.33
N ASP A 3 17.34 7.64 -23.87
CA ASP A 3 17.91 8.84 -23.22
C ASP A 3 16.90 9.98 -23.13
N SER A 4 16.01 10.09 -24.12
CA SER A 4 14.90 11.05 -24.13
C SER A 4 13.86 10.75 -23.04
N LEU A 5 13.56 9.46 -22.80
CA LEU A 5 12.68 9.03 -21.71
C LEU A 5 13.30 9.31 -20.34
N ILE A 6 14.58 9.01 -20.16
CA ILE A 6 15.31 9.28 -18.91
C ILE A 6 15.36 10.79 -18.65
N GLY A 7 15.63 11.60 -19.68
CA GLY A 7 15.62 13.06 -19.57
C GLY A 7 14.24 13.63 -19.21
N PHE A 8 13.16 13.07 -19.76
CA PHE A 8 11.79 13.44 -19.38
C PHE A 8 11.48 13.07 -17.92
N LEU A 9 11.81 11.84 -17.50
CA LEU A 9 11.62 11.39 -16.12
C LEU A 9 12.44 12.21 -15.13
N HIS A 10 13.69 12.54 -15.47
CA HIS A 10 14.53 13.42 -14.65
C HIS A 10 13.91 14.80 -14.49
N THR A 11 13.34 15.35 -15.56
CA THR A 11 12.67 16.65 -15.50
C THR A 11 11.41 16.56 -14.63
N LEU A 12 10.57 15.55 -14.84
CA LEU A 12 9.33 15.34 -14.07
C LEU A 12 9.62 15.14 -12.58
N MET A 13 10.51 14.20 -12.26
CA MET A 13 10.86 13.79 -10.91
C MET A 13 11.76 14.80 -10.18
N GLY A 14 12.53 15.60 -10.91
CA GLY A 14 13.32 16.70 -10.37
C GLY A 14 12.48 17.94 -10.04
N THR A 15 11.23 18.03 -10.53
CA THR A 15 10.37 19.18 -10.21
C THR A 15 9.84 19.10 -8.77
N PRO A 16 9.70 20.23 -8.07
CA PRO A 16 9.03 20.27 -6.77
C PRO A 16 7.59 19.76 -6.78
N LEU A 17 6.93 19.80 -7.95
CA LEU A 17 5.56 19.28 -8.15
C LEU A 17 5.47 17.75 -8.04
N PHE A 18 6.59 17.05 -8.14
CA PHE A 18 6.61 15.59 -8.03
C PHE A 18 6.07 15.11 -6.68
N TYR A 19 6.47 15.71 -5.55
CA TYR A 19 6.04 15.25 -4.23
C TYR A 19 4.53 15.46 -3.99
N PRO A 20 3.91 16.63 -4.30
CA PRO A 20 2.46 16.77 -4.27
C PRO A 20 1.71 15.77 -5.17
N LEU A 21 2.25 15.44 -6.35
CA LEU A 21 1.64 14.42 -7.21
C LEU A 21 1.68 13.03 -6.56
N VAL A 22 2.79 12.67 -5.91
CA VAL A 22 2.86 11.44 -5.11
C VAL A 22 1.81 11.46 -4.00
N VAL A 23 1.67 12.56 -3.24
CA VAL A 23 0.64 12.69 -2.20
C VAL A 23 -0.76 12.42 -2.77
N LEU A 24 -1.11 13.08 -3.89
CA LEU A 24 -2.42 12.92 -4.52
C LEU A 24 -2.65 11.50 -5.04
N LEU A 25 -1.62 10.86 -5.58
CA LEU A 25 -1.68 9.49 -6.08
C LEU A 25 -1.92 8.50 -4.93
N ILE A 26 -1.16 8.62 -3.83
CA ILE A 26 -1.34 7.77 -2.65
C ILE A 26 -2.70 8.02 -1.99
N LEU A 27 -3.14 9.27 -1.92
CA LEU A 27 -4.46 9.61 -1.41
C LEU A 27 -5.56 8.97 -2.26
N GLY A 28 -5.46 9.06 -3.59
CA GLY A 28 -6.40 8.42 -4.51
C GLY A 28 -6.45 6.90 -4.31
N ASP A 29 -5.29 6.26 -4.20
CA ASP A 29 -5.19 4.82 -3.93
C ASP A 29 -5.79 4.43 -2.57
N ALA A 30 -5.63 5.29 -1.56
CA ALA A 30 -6.22 5.09 -0.25
C ALA A 30 -7.75 5.17 -0.25
N LEU A 31 -8.34 6.01 -1.09
CA LEU A 31 -9.79 6.09 -1.24
C LEU A 31 -10.35 4.97 -2.11
N VAL A 32 -9.60 4.59 -3.14
CA VAL A 32 -10.00 3.61 -4.16
C VAL A 32 -8.77 2.74 -4.47
N PRO A 33 -8.69 1.50 -3.92
CA PRO A 33 -7.51 0.63 -4.04
C PRO A 33 -7.41 0.00 -5.45
N LEU A 34 -7.26 0.85 -6.45
CA LEU A 34 -7.13 0.51 -7.88
C LEU A 34 -5.80 1.02 -8.47
N ILE A 35 -5.13 1.95 -7.79
CA ILE A 35 -3.96 2.62 -8.32
C ILE A 35 -2.73 1.84 -7.85
N PRO A 36 -1.81 1.41 -8.73
CA PRO A 36 -0.62 0.66 -8.34
C PRO A 36 0.42 1.59 -7.69
N SER A 37 0.13 2.07 -6.49
CA SER A 37 0.92 3.05 -5.77
C SER A 37 2.32 2.54 -5.39
N GLU A 38 2.44 1.24 -5.09
CA GLU A 38 3.72 0.57 -4.81
C GLU A 38 4.67 0.66 -6.01
N THR A 39 4.14 0.55 -7.22
CA THR A 39 4.97 0.60 -8.43
C THR A 39 5.58 1.98 -8.60
N VAL A 40 4.80 3.03 -8.33
CA VAL A 40 5.28 4.41 -8.38
C VAL A 40 6.37 4.65 -7.34
N LEU A 41 6.18 4.20 -6.10
CA LEU A 41 7.18 4.36 -5.04
C LEU A 41 8.47 3.59 -5.33
N ASN A 42 8.36 2.35 -5.82
CA ASN A 42 9.51 1.52 -6.17
C ASN A 42 10.30 2.15 -7.34
N LEU A 43 9.61 2.60 -8.39
CA LEU A 43 10.25 3.27 -9.52
C LEU A 43 10.94 4.57 -9.10
N SER A 44 10.28 5.36 -8.27
CA SER A 44 10.83 6.63 -7.78
C SER A 44 12.04 6.41 -6.88
N GLY A 45 12.03 5.36 -6.05
CA GLY A 45 13.19 4.93 -5.26
C GLY A 45 14.36 4.49 -6.14
N ALA A 46 14.10 3.68 -7.18
CA ALA A 46 15.15 3.23 -8.11
C ALA A 46 15.77 4.39 -8.89
N PHE A 47 14.93 5.34 -9.32
CA PHE A 47 15.37 6.54 -10.01
C PHE A 47 16.18 7.46 -9.07
N SER A 48 15.74 7.60 -7.81
CA SER A 48 16.49 8.30 -6.75
C SER A 48 17.90 7.75 -6.55
N ALA A 49 18.06 6.42 -6.52
CA ALA A 49 19.36 5.78 -6.35
C ALA A 49 20.29 5.97 -7.56
N SER A 50 19.74 5.95 -8.77
CA SER A 50 20.52 5.98 -10.01
C SER A 50 20.85 7.40 -10.50
N GLN A 51 19.96 8.37 -10.26
CA GLN A 51 20.09 9.75 -10.76
C GLN A 51 20.21 10.79 -9.64
N GLY A 52 20.05 10.40 -8.37
CA GLY A 52 20.10 11.31 -7.21
C GLY A 52 18.83 12.14 -7.00
N VAL A 53 17.84 12.02 -7.90
CA VAL A 53 16.53 12.71 -7.84
C VAL A 53 15.41 11.73 -8.16
N PRO A 54 14.18 11.89 -7.61
CA PRO A 54 13.84 12.76 -6.49
C PRO A 54 14.53 12.30 -5.20
N ASN A 55 14.51 13.09 -4.14
CA ASN A 55 15.09 12.69 -2.86
C ASN A 55 14.25 11.53 -2.25
N ALA A 56 14.89 10.40 -1.93
CA ALA A 56 14.23 9.23 -1.36
C ALA A 56 13.45 9.52 -0.07
N TRP A 57 14.00 10.34 0.83
CA TRP A 57 13.30 10.75 2.06
C TRP A 57 12.10 11.65 1.76
N GLY A 58 12.21 12.50 0.75
CA GLY A 58 11.09 13.30 0.26
C GLY A 58 9.94 12.43 -0.28
N ILE A 59 10.27 11.35 -1.00
CA ILE A 59 9.28 10.38 -1.49
C ILE A 59 8.58 9.69 -0.32
N ILE A 60 9.35 9.22 0.68
CA ILE A 60 8.81 8.58 1.88
C ILE A 60 7.88 9.53 2.65
N ALA A 61 8.29 10.80 2.83
CA ALA A 61 7.48 11.81 3.50
C ALA A 61 6.17 12.09 2.74
N ALA A 62 6.24 12.25 1.42
CA ALA A 62 5.06 12.46 0.57
C ALA A 62 4.09 11.28 0.64
N ALA A 63 4.60 10.05 0.52
CA ALA A 63 3.80 8.84 0.64
C ALA A 63 3.15 8.72 2.04
N THR A 64 3.90 9.10 3.07
CA THR A 64 3.40 9.11 4.45
C THR A 64 2.24 10.06 4.63
N ILE A 65 2.38 11.30 4.15
CA ILE A 65 1.32 12.32 4.21
C ILE A 65 0.08 11.87 3.45
N GLY A 66 0.24 11.40 2.20
CA GLY A 66 -0.88 10.95 1.37
C GLY A 66 -1.62 9.76 1.98
N GLY A 67 -0.88 8.79 2.52
CA GLY A 67 -1.43 7.61 3.18
C GLY A 67 -2.24 7.99 4.41
N ILE A 68 -1.65 8.74 5.35
CA ILE A 68 -2.33 9.19 6.57
C ILE A 68 -3.61 9.96 6.23
N ILE A 69 -3.55 10.93 5.31
CA ILE A 69 -4.73 11.72 4.94
C ILE A 69 -5.82 10.83 4.35
N GLY A 70 -5.47 9.96 3.41
CA GLY A 70 -6.44 9.06 2.76
C GLY A 70 -7.08 8.08 3.75
N ASP A 71 -6.27 7.43 4.59
CA ASP A 71 -6.73 6.49 5.61
C ASP A 71 -7.65 7.17 6.63
N ASN A 72 -7.35 8.41 7.02
CA ASN A 72 -8.20 9.20 7.93
C ASN A 72 -9.51 9.64 7.26
N ILE A 73 -9.51 9.96 5.97
CA ILE A 73 -10.76 10.23 5.23
C ILE A 73 -11.65 8.98 5.22
N CYS A 74 -11.08 7.82 4.89
CA CYS A 74 -11.80 6.54 4.92
C CYS A 74 -12.36 6.21 6.31
N PHE A 75 -11.57 6.45 7.36
CA PHE A 75 -12.01 6.28 8.74
C PHE A 75 -13.19 7.21 9.08
N LEU A 76 -13.09 8.50 8.77
CA LEU A 76 -14.16 9.48 9.05
C LEU A 76 -15.44 9.19 8.26
N LEU A 77 -15.30 8.72 7.03
CA LEU A 77 -16.42 8.31 6.18
C LEU A 77 -16.91 6.90 6.49
N GLY A 78 -16.29 6.17 7.42
CA GLY A 78 -16.56 4.76 7.67
C GLY A 78 -18.03 4.46 7.94
N GLY A 79 -18.71 5.30 8.73
CA GLY A 79 -20.14 5.15 9.00
C GLY A 79 -21.05 5.32 7.77
N ARG A 80 -20.60 6.07 6.75
CA ARG A 80 -21.31 6.19 5.47
C ARG A 80 -20.91 5.10 4.49
N LEU A 81 -19.64 4.71 4.45
CA LEU A 81 -19.12 3.73 3.49
C LEU A 81 -19.36 2.28 3.91
N ILE A 82 -19.77 2.02 5.15
CA ILE A 82 -20.02 0.65 5.64
C ILE A 82 -21.05 -0.11 4.79
N HIS A 83 -22.07 0.58 4.25
CA HIS A 83 -23.04 -0.06 3.37
C HIS A 83 -22.44 -0.52 2.04
N VAL A 84 -21.34 0.09 1.59
CA VAL A 84 -20.61 -0.33 0.38
C VAL A 84 -19.85 -1.61 0.69
N VAL A 85 -19.15 -1.62 1.82
CA VAL A 85 -18.41 -2.77 2.33
C VAL A 85 -19.33 -3.98 2.54
N ASP A 86 -20.49 -3.79 3.17
CA ASP A 86 -21.44 -4.87 3.45
C ASP A 86 -22.16 -5.43 2.21
N ARG A 87 -22.12 -4.70 1.09
CA ARG A 87 -22.66 -5.16 -0.20
C ARG A 87 -21.64 -5.93 -1.05
N LEU A 88 -20.37 -5.99 -0.62
CA LEU A 88 -19.36 -6.76 -1.34
C LEU A 88 -19.65 -8.26 -1.22
N ASP A 89 -19.47 -8.98 -2.32
CA ASP A 89 -19.69 -10.43 -2.36
C ASP A 89 -18.81 -11.14 -1.29
N PRO A 90 -19.41 -11.87 -0.34
CA PRO A 90 -18.67 -12.59 0.71
C PRO A 90 -17.65 -13.59 0.18
N SER A 91 -17.89 -14.15 -1.02
CA SER A 91 -16.99 -15.12 -1.66
C SER A 91 -15.79 -14.45 -2.34
N SER A 92 -15.87 -13.15 -2.63
CA SER A 92 -14.79 -12.38 -3.25
C SER A 92 -13.61 -12.17 -2.29
N LYS A 93 -12.42 -11.83 -2.85
CA LYS A 93 -11.24 -11.46 -2.06
C LYS A 93 -11.53 -10.32 -1.07
N ALA A 94 -12.38 -9.37 -1.46
CA ALA A 94 -12.79 -8.27 -0.60
C ALA A 94 -13.72 -8.76 0.53
N GLY A 95 -14.68 -9.65 0.24
CA GLY A 95 -15.53 -10.32 1.23
C GLY A 95 -14.74 -11.09 2.30
N GLN A 96 -13.75 -11.86 1.86
CA GLN A 96 -12.87 -12.59 2.79
C GLN A 96 -12.03 -11.65 3.67
N ALA A 97 -11.55 -10.54 3.10
CA ALA A 97 -10.84 -9.50 3.86
C ALA A 97 -11.74 -8.87 4.93
N ILE A 98 -13.02 -8.62 4.62
CA ILE A 98 -14.02 -8.13 5.59
C ILE A 98 -14.16 -9.08 6.77
N GLU A 99 -14.36 -10.37 6.50
CA GLU A 99 -14.54 -11.35 7.56
C GLU A 99 -13.28 -11.52 8.42
N TRP A 100 -12.10 -11.40 7.82
CA TRP A 100 -10.84 -11.38 8.57
C TRP A 100 -10.74 -10.16 9.49
N VAL A 101 -11.01 -8.95 8.97
CA VAL A 101 -10.98 -7.70 9.76
C VAL A 101 -11.94 -7.80 10.94
N ARG A 102 -13.20 -8.19 10.68
CA ARG A 102 -14.25 -8.30 11.72
C ARG A 102 -13.85 -9.27 12.83
N ARG A 103 -13.27 -10.43 12.49
CA ARG A 103 -12.81 -11.43 13.47
C ARG A 103 -11.60 -10.96 14.28
N ASN A 104 -10.66 -10.29 13.65
CA ASN A 104 -9.40 -9.91 14.28
C ASN A 104 -9.48 -8.60 15.07
N MET A 105 -10.43 -7.71 14.73
CA MET A 105 -10.67 -6.47 15.48
C MET A 105 -10.94 -6.69 16.97
N ASN A 106 -11.65 -7.77 17.32
CA ASN A 106 -11.95 -8.11 18.72
C ASN A 106 -10.74 -8.62 19.50
N ARG A 107 -9.68 -9.07 18.82
CA ARG A 107 -8.46 -9.62 19.44
C ARG A 107 -7.35 -8.60 19.60
N GLY A 108 -7.42 -7.48 18.87
CA GLY A 108 -6.43 -6.42 18.90
C GLY A 108 -6.57 -5.50 17.70
N ALA A 109 -7.45 -4.51 17.79
CA ALA A 109 -7.75 -3.58 16.71
C ALA A 109 -6.49 -2.86 16.17
N GLY A 110 -5.56 -2.45 17.04
CA GLY A 110 -4.32 -1.77 16.62
C GLY A 110 -3.39 -2.63 15.76
N ILE A 111 -3.12 -3.87 16.20
CA ILE A 111 -2.30 -4.83 15.41
C ILE A 111 -3.02 -5.19 14.11
N THR A 112 -4.35 -5.29 14.14
CA THR A 112 -5.17 -5.57 12.96
C THR A 112 -5.02 -4.46 11.90
N VAL A 113 -5.01 -3.17 12.30
CA VAL A 113 -4.74 -2.04 11.38
C VAL A 113 -3.38 -2.19 10.70
N LEU A 114 -2.34 -2.48 11.49
CA LEU A 114 -0.98 -2.58 10.99
C LEU A 114 -0.82 -3.75 10.01
N VAL A 115 -1.42 -4.90 10.30
CA VAL A 115 -1.40 -6.07 9.41
C VAL A 115 -2.28 -5.85 8.16
N ALA A 116 -3.46 -5.24 8.33
CA ALA A 116 -4.37 -4.94 7.23
C ALA A 116 -3.71 -4.06 6.17
N ARG A 117 -2.75 -3.22 6.56
CA ARG A 117 -2.05 -2.32 5.64
C ARG A 117 -1.32 -3.04 4.50
N PHE A 118 -0.83 -4.25 4.73
CA PHE A 118 -0.12 -5.05 3.74
C PHE A 118 -1.07 -5.91 2.87
N LEU A 119 -2.37 -5.71 3.03
CA LEU A 119 -3.43 -6.38 2.30
C LEU A 119 -4.25 -5.29 1.56
N PRO A 120 -4.13 -5.14 0.23
CA PRO A 120 -4.70 -4.00 -0.50
C PRO A 120 -6.18 -3.71 -0.18
N TRP A 121 -7.01 -4.76 -0.18
CA TRP A 121 -8.43 -4.66 0.17
C TRP A 121 -8.69 -4.60 1.67
N ALA A 122 -7.87 -5.27 2.48
CA ALA A 122 -8.12 -5.33 3.92
C ALA A 122 -7.83 -3.99 4.59
N ARG A 123 -6.85 -3.19 4.11
CA ARG A 123 -6.59 -1.84 4.63
C ARG A 123 -7.83 -0.95 4.51
N TRP A 124 -8.38 -0.87 3.29
CA TRP A 124 -9.55 -0.04 2.98
C TRP A 124 -10.78 -0.46 3.79
N VAL A 125 -11.02 -1.77 3.88
CA VAL A 125 -12.09 -2.33 4.69
C VAL A 125 -11.87 -2.08 6.18
N ALA A 126 -10.66 -2.31 6.70
CA ALA A 126 -10.34 -2.12 8.12
C ALA A 126 -10.55 -0.68 8.56
N THR A 127 -10.09 0.29 7.77
CA THR A 127 -10.30 1.72 8.03
C THR A 127 -11.79 2.07 8.09
N ILE A 128 -12.58 1.62 7.10
CA ILE A 128 -14.02 1.87 7.05
C ILE A 128 -14.75 1.21 8.22
N VAL A 129 -14.46 -0.05 8.51
CA VAL A 129 -15.10 -0.79 9.62
C VAL A 129 -14.79 -0.11 10.95
N LEU A 130 -13.52 0.24 11.21
CA LEU A 130 -13.13 0.95 12.44
C LEU A 130 -13.80 2.32 12.57
N GLY A 131 -13.92 3.04 11.45
CA GLY A 131 -14.69 4.28 11.37
C GLY A 131 -16.16 4.11 11.68
N SER A 132 -16.78 3.04 11.13
CA SER A 132 -18.20 2.75 11.32
C SER A 132 -18.57 2.44 12.77
N VAL A 133 -17.66 1.79 13.51
CA VAL A 133 -17.85 1.47 14.94
C VAL A 133 -17.34 2.57 15.87
N ARG A 134 -16.92 3.73 15.34
CA ARG A 134 -16.36 4.86 16.09
C ARG A 134 -15.21 4.44 17.02
N TYR A 135 -14.28 3.65 16.49
CA TYR A 135 -13.08 3.27 17.23
C TYR A 135 -12.31 4.50 17.71
N ASN A 136 -11.45 4.35 18.73
CA ASN A 136 -10.64 5.46 19.22
C ASN A 136 -9.72 5.97 18.10
N TRP A 137 -9.98 7.20 17.64
CA TRP A 137 -9.26 7.82 16.54
C TRP A 137 -7.75 7.96 16.80
N PHE A 138 -7.35 8.32 18.03
CA PHE A 138 -5.92 8.48 18.36
C PHE A 138 -5.16 7.15 18.27
N ALA A 139 -5.78 6.05 18.73
CA ALA A 139 -5.19 4.74 18.62
C ALA A 139 -5.07 4.33 17.15
N PHE A 140 -6.13 4.51 16.36
CA PHE A 140 -6.11 4.27 14.93
C PHE A 140 -5.00 5.06 14.22
N PHE A 141 -4.96 6.38 14.43
CA PHE A 141 -3.97 7.28 13.83
C PHE A 141 -2.54 6.84 14.12
N LEU A 142 -2.23 6.42 15.36
CA LEU A 142 -0.90 5.99 15.74
C LEU A 142 -0.50 4.68 15.03
N TYR A 143 -1.34 3.65 15.08
CA TYR A 143 -1.06 2.36 14.43
C TYR A 143 -1.01 2.48 12.92
N ASP A 144 -1.91 3.28 12.35
CA ASP A 144 -1.94 3.57 10.92
C ASP A 144 -0.67 4.28 10.49
N THR A 145 -0.30 5.38 11.14
CA THR A 145 0.93 6.15 10.85
C THR A 145 2.17 5.27 10.87
N ILE A 146 2.33 4.41 11.88
CA ILE A 146 3.45 3.46 11.95
C ILE A 146 3.43 2.53 10.73
N GLY A 147 2.26 1.99 10.39
CA GLY A 147 2.09 1.18 9.20
C GLY A 147 2.48 1.94 7.92
N VAL A 148 2.02 3.19 7.75
CA VAL A 148 2.31 4.01 6.57
C VAL A 148 3.81 4.19 6.39
N ILE A 149 4.50 4.54 7.47
CA ILE A 149 5.94 4.77 7.45
C ILE A 149 6.67 3.49 7.08
N ILE A 150 6.33 2.35 7.69
CA ILE A 150 6.97 1.07 7.39
C ILE A 150 6.76 0.71 5.91
N TRP A 151 5.53 0.81 5.41
CA TRP A 151 5.22 0.50 4.02
C TRP A 151 5.93 1.44 3.04
N ALA A 152 5.99 2.75 3.33
CA ALA A 152 6.65 3.73 2.49
C ALA A 152 8.17 3.48 2.44
N CYS A 153 8.79 3.22 3.60
CA CYS A 153 10.21 2.87 3.71
C CYS A 153 10.53 1.57 2.96
N LEU A 154 9.69 0.53 3.10
CA LEU A 154 9.90 -0.74 2.39
C LEU A 154 9.78 -0.55 0.87
N SER A 155 8.75 0.14 0.39
CA SER A 155 8.53 0.34 -1.04
C SER A 155 9.66 1.16 -1.66
N VAL A 156 9.93 2.35 -1.11
CA VAL A 156 11.01 3.21 -1.61
C VAL A 156 12.38 2.55 -1.45
N GLY A 157 12.62 1.87 -0.32
CA GLY A 157 13.88 1.17 -0.04
C GLY A 157 14.15 0.00 -0.99
N LEU A 158 13.14 -0.81 -1.31
CA LEU A 158 13.26 -1.89 -2.30
C LEU A 158 13.59 -1.33 -3.69
N GLY A 159 12.90 -0.26 -4.09
CA GLY A 159 13.22 0.47 -5.32
C GLY A 159 14.65 0.99 -5.33
N TYR A 160 15.04 1.70 -4.27
CA TYR A 160 16.35 2.30 -4.11
C TYR A 160 17.48 1.27 -4.16
N ALA A 161 17.33 0.16 -3.42
CA ALA A 161 18.29 -0.94 -3.44
C ALA A 161 18.43 -1.53 -4.86
N GLY A 162 17.31 -1.78 -5.55
CA GLY A 162 17.31 -2.25 -6.94
C GLY A 162 17.99 -1.28 -7.91
N GLY A 163 17.76 0.02 -7.75
CA GLY A 163 18.44 1.06 -8.53
C GLY A 163 19.94 1.15 -8.26
N SER A 164 20.37 0.97 -7.00
CA SER A 164 21.79 1.03 -6.60
C SER A 164 22.61 -0.20 -7.01
N LEU A 165 22.00 -1.39 -7.05
CA LEU A 165 22.68 -2.65 -7.40
C LEU A 165 22.97 -2.76 -8.91
N LEU A 166 22.33 -1.92 -9.72
CA LEU A 166 22.32 -2.00 -11.18
C LEU A 166 22.65 -0.64 -11.81
N SER A 167 23.42 0.19 -11.10
CA SER A 167 23.87 1.51 -11.53
C SER A 167 24.65 1.49 -12.85
N ASP A 168 25.38 0.41 -13.14
CA ASP A 168 26.10 0.24 -14.41
C ASP A 168 25.18 -0.12 -15.60
N PHE A 169 23.95 -0.55 -15.33
CA PHE A 169 22.94 -0.88 -16.34
C PHE A 169 21.56 -0.32 -15.94
N PRO A 170 21.31 0.99 -16.11
CA PRO A 170 20.12 1.67 -15.59
C PRO A 170 18.79 1.04 -16.04
N LEU A 171 18.72 0.53 -17.27
CA LEU A 171 17.56 -0.19 -17.78
C LEU A 171 17.37 -1.54 -17.09
N LEU A 172 18.46 -2.27 -16.86
CA LEU A 172 18.43 -3.53 -16.12
C LEU A 172 18.04 -3.26 -14.67
N GLY A 173 18.51 -2.17 -14.06
CA GLY A 173 18.10 -1.68 -12.75
C GLY A 173 16.63 -1.37 -12.64
N MET A 174 16.08 -0.68 -13.64
CA MET A 174 14.65 -0.37 -13.69
C MET A 174 13.83 -1.64 -13.91
N VAL A 175 14.24 -2.53 -14.84
CA VAL A 175 13.54 -3.79 -15.12
C VAL A 175 13.61 -4.75 -13.93
N VAL A 176 14.75 -4.88 -13.27
CA VAL A 176 14.92 -5.71 -12.07
C VAL A 176 14.20 -5.07 -10.88
N GLY A 177 14.22 -3.76 -10.74
CA GLY A 177 13.42 -3.06 -9.72
C GLY A 177 11.93 -3.25 -9.92
N ILE A 178 11.44 -3.17 -11.16
CA ILE A 178 10.05 -3.51 -11.52
C ILE A 178 9.78 -5.00 -11.27
N ALA A 179 10.69 -5.89 -11.67
CA ALA A 179 10.52 -7.33 -11.51
C ALA A 179 10.55 -7.74 -10.03
N LEU A 180 11.42 -7.15 -9.21
CA LEU A 180 11.48 -7.35 -7.77
C LEU A 180 10.27 -6.72 -7.08
N GLY A 181 9.84 -5.53 -7.48
CA GLY A 181 8.61 -4.90 -6.99
C GLY A 181 7.38 -5.74 -7.33
N ALA A 182 7.30 -6.27 -8.56
CA ALA A 182 6.26 -7.18 -9.00
C ALA A 182 6.35 -8.54 -8.31
N LEU A 183 7.56 -9.05 -8.06
CA LEU A 183 7.80 -10.28 -7.31
C LEU A 183 7.41 -10.11 -5.85
N VAL A 184 7.73 -8.99 -5.21
CA VAL A 184 7.32 -8.66 -3.83
C VAL A 184 5.81 -8.47 -3.79
N GLY A 185 5.22 -7.78 -4.76
CA GLY A 185 3.77 -7.67 -4.91
C GLY A 185 3.12 -9.04 -5.09
N TRP A 186 3.69 -9.91 -5.93
CA TRP A 186 3.24 -11.27 -6.18
C TRP A 186 3.43 -12.17 -4.95
N ILE A 187 4.54 -12.05 -4.23
CA ILE A 187 4.81 -12.75 -2.97
C ILE A 187 3.84 -12.26 -1.91
N MET A 188 3.57 -10.96 -1.79
CA MET A 188 2.52 -10.43 -0.92
C MET A 188 1.16 -10.99 -1.32
N GLN A 189 0.87 -11.09 -2.62
CA GLN A 189 -0.37 -11.68 -3.13
C GLN A 189 -0.46 -13.20 -2.90
N ARG A 190 0.69 -13.89 -2.89
CA ARG A 190 0.78 -15.33 -2.62
C ARG A 190 0.71 -15.62 -1.12
N ILE A 191 1.39 -14.83 -0.29
CA ILE A 191 1.29 -14.84 1.17
C ILE A 191 -0.15 -14.50 1.57
N GLN A 192 -0.79 -13.53 0.91
CA GLN A 192 -2.22 -13.27 1.04
C GLN A 192 -3.03 -14.54 0.79
N SER A 193 -2.85 -15.16 -0.39
CA SER A 193 -3.55 -16.40 -0.76
C SER A 193 -3.30 -17.52 0.25
N TYR A 194 -2.08 -17.66 0.75
CA TYR A 194 -1.67 -18.71 1.68
C TYR A 194 -2.18 -18.46 3.10
N ILE A 195 -2.22 -17.20 3.54
CA ILE A 195 -2.85 -16.78 4.79
C ILE A 195 -4.36 -17.04 4.70
N PHE A 196 -5.01 -16.70 3.59
CA PHE A 196 -6.42 -17.02 3.35
C PHE A 196 -6.67 -18.53 3.34
N GLU A 197 -5.83 -19.33 2.66
CA GLU A 197 -5.91 -20.81 2.64
C GLU A 197 -5.66 -21.44 4.02
N LEU A 198 -4.67 -20.97 4.78
CA LEU A 198 -4.42 -21.42 6.17
C LEU A 198 -5.61 -21.14 7.10
N PHE A 199 -6.36 -20.07 6.82
CA PHE A 199 -7.59 -19.76 7.55
C PHE A 199 -8.81 -20.54 7.04
N ASP A 200 -8.78 -21.05 5.80
CA ASP A 200 -9.81 -21.91 5.23
C ASP A 200 -9.69 -23.38 5.69
N VAL A 201 -8.47 -23.87 5.96
CA VAL A 201 -8.24 -25.22 6.53
C VAL A 201 -8.81 -25.37 7.95
N ARG A 202 -9.12 -24.27 8.66
CA ARG A 202 -9.89 -24.32 9.92
C ARG A 202 -11.41 -24.41 9.72
N ARG A 203 -11.92 -24.26 8.49
CA ARG A 203 -13.27 -24.67 8.11
C ARG A 203 -13.21 -26.09 7.56
N GLY A 204 -13.12 -27.03 8.50
CA GLY A 204 -13.76 -28.33 8.30
C GLY A 204 -15.25 -28.10 8.12
N VAL A 205 -15.67 -27.78 6.89
CA VAL A 205 -17.03 -28.09 6.47
C VAL A 205 -17.04 -29.59 6.28
N SER A 206 -17.53 -30.29 7.32
CA SER A 206 -18.18 -31.57 7.13
C SER A 206 -19.06 -31.45 5.89
N ALA A 207 -18.70 -32.18 4.84
CA ALA A 207 -19.65 -32.55 3.81
C ALA A 207 -20.80 -33.28 4.50
N VAL A 208 -21.95 -32.61 4.57
CA VAL A 208 -23.27 -33.22 4.67
C VAL A 208 -24.12 -32.57 3.59
#